data_AF-A0A428LGF6-F1
#
_entry.id   AF-A0A428LGF6-F1
#
_cell.length_a   1.000
_cell.length_b   1.000
_cell.length_c   1.000
_cell.angle_alpha   90.00
_cell.angle_beta   90.00
_cell.angle_gamma   90.00
#
_symmetry.space_group_name_H-M   'P 1'
#
loop_
_entity.id
_entity.type
_entity.pdbx_description
1 polymer ?
#
loop_
_entity_poly.entity_id
_entity_poly.type
_entity_poly.pdbx_seq_one_letter_code
_entity_poly.pdbx_strand_id
1 'polypeptide(L)' 'MSRRANPYRQELKIALNQRKRQNTTINKLTDITVEWDGLSSGLGCDFNMLAEEVEKQLDVPDQQIADREKGYGDSREVA' A
#
# COMPACT_ATOMS: atom_id res chain seq x y z
N MET A 1 9.92 8.98 -31.45
CA MET A 1 10.65 8.41 -30.30
C MET A 1 9.97 7.11 -29.91
N SER A 2 10.64 5.96 -30.07
CA SER A 2 10.07 4.67 -29.67
C SER A 2 9.93 4.65 -28.15
N ARG A 3 8.70 4.57 -27.63
CA ARG A 3 8.46 4.33 -26.20
C ARG A 3 8.94 2.90 -25.93
N ARG A 4 10.21 2.73 -25.56
CA ARG A 4 10.72 1.44 -25.08
C ARG A 4 9.80 1.00 -23.95
N ALA A 5 9.26 -0.21 -24.04
CA ALA A 5 8.42 -0.76 -23.00
C ALA A 5 9.23 -0.79 -21.69
N ASN A 6 8.67 -0.24 -20.60
CA ASN A 6 9.32 -0.29 -19.30
C ASN A 6 9.61 -1.75 -18.96
N PRO A 7 10.88 -2.15 -18.74
CA PRO A 7 11.23 -3.52 -18.41
C PRO A 7 10.60 -4.00 -17.09
N TYR A 8 10.22 -3.07 -16.21
CA TYR A 8 9.61 -3.35 -14.89
C TYR A 8 8.08 -3.24 -14.87
N ARG A 9 7.42 -3.40 -16.02
CA ARG A 9 5.96 -3.20 -16.13
C ARG A 9 5.15 -4.16 -15.25
N GLN A 10 5.62 -5.39 -15.09
CA GLN A 10 4.92 -6.40 -14.28
C GLN A 10 5.03 -6.08 -12.79
N GLU A 11 6.23 -5.74 -12.35
CA GLU A 11 6.55 -5.37 -10.98
C GLU A 11 5.86 -4.06 -10.59
N LEU A 12 5.77 -3.09 -11.51
CA LEU A 12 4.98 -1.87 -11.33
C LEU A 12 3.50 -2.21 -11.13
N LYS A 13 2.94 -3.14 -11.92
CA LYS A 13 1.56 -3.60 -11.75
C LYS A 13 1.36 -4.29 -10.39
N ILE A 14 2.33 -5.05 -9.91
CA ILE A 14 2.27 -5.70 -8.59
C ILE A 14 2.24 -4.64 -7.48
N ALA A 15 3.17 -3.67 -7.48
CA ALA A 15 3.21 -2.62 -6.47
C ALA A 15 1.94 -1.76 -6.47
N LEU A 16 1.43 -1.38 -7.64
CA LEU A 16 0.15 -0.67 -7.76
C LEU A 16 -1.01 -1.46 -7.16
N ASN A 17 -1.05 -2.79 -7.38
CA ASN A 17 -2.07 -3.64 -6.81
C ASN A 17 -1.93 -3.81 -5.29
N GLN A 18 -0.70 -3.91 -4.77
CA GLN A 18 -0.42 -3.97 -3.33
C GLN A 18 -0.90 -2.69 -2.64
N ARG A 19 -0.46 -1.52 -3.14
CA ARG A 19 -0.90 -0.21 -2.67
C ARG A 19 -2.42 -0.07 -2.67
N LYS A 20 -3.08 -0.48 -3.76
CA LYS A 20 -4.55 -0.44 -3.86
C LYS A 20 -5.24 -1.30 -2.80
N ARG A 21 -4.72 -2.51 -2.55
CA ARG A 21 -5.27 -3.42 -1.53
C ARG A 21 -5.08 -2.86 -0.13
N GLN A 22 -3.90 -2.34 0.21
CA GLN A 22 -3.64 -1.71 1.51
C GLN A 22 -4.55 -0.51 1.74
N ASN A 23 -4.69 0.40 0.77
CA ASN A 23 -5.65 1.51 0.85
C ASN A 23 -7.10 1.03 1.06
N THR A 24 -7.48 -0.09 0.44
CA THR A 24 -8.82 -0.66 0.63
C THR A 24 -8.99 -1.20 2.05
N THR A 25 -7.94 -1.79 2.63
CA THR A 25 -7.94 -2.27 4.02
C THR A 25 -8.01 -1.10 4.99
N ILE A 26 -7.22 -0.04 4.79
CA ILE A 26 -7.25 1.18 5.63
C ILE A 26 -8.66 1.74 5.67
N ASN A 27 -9.28 1.98 4.50
CA ASN A 27 -10.65 2.51 4.44
C ASN A 27 -11.64 1.63 5.21
N LYS A 28 -11.57 0.31 5.05
CA LYS A 28 -12.45 -0.61 5.78
C LYS A 28 -12.24 -0.57 7.30
N LEU A 29 -11.00 -0.46 7.75
CA LEU A 29 -10.69 -0.37 9.18
C LEU A 29 -11.23 0.94 9.76
N THR A 30 -11.04 2.05 9.04
CA THR A 30 -11.60 3.35 9.43
C THR A 30 -13.14 3.34 9.44
N ASP A 31 -13.78 2.71 8.46
CA ASP A 31 -15.24 2.55 8.43
C ASP A 31 -15.73 1.75 9.66
N ILE A 32 -15.06 0.64 9.98
CA ILE A 32 -15.37 -0.18 11.16
C ILE A 32 -15.16 0.61 12.46
N THR A 33 -14.11 1.43 12.58
CA THR A 33 -13.94 2.32 13.75
C THR A 33 -15.19 3.15 14.01
N VAL A 34 -15.78 3.74 12.98
CA VAL A 34 -16.98 4.58 13.10
C VAL A 34 -18.18 3.75 13.57
N GLU A 35 -18.32 2.50 13.14
CA GLU A 35 -19.38 1.61 13.61
C GLU A 35 -19.28 1.30 15.12
N TRP A 36 -18.08 1.33 15.69
CA TRP A 36 -17.84 1.10 17.12
C TRP A 36 -17.93 2.37 17.98
N ASP A 37 -18.09 3.54 17.38
CA ASP A 37 -18.28 4.78 18.12
C ASP A 37 -19.55 4.71 18.98
N GLY A 38 -19.42 5.06 20.26
CA GLY A 38 -20.50 4.91 21.25
C GLY A 38 -20.85 3.47 21.69
N LEU A 39 -20.29 2.43 21.05
CA LEU A 39 -20.46 1.03 21.46
C LEU A 39 -19.28 0.50 22.27
N SER A 40 -18.05 0.73 21.77
CA SER A 40 -16.81 0.32 22.45
C SER A 40 -15.65 1.20 22.01
N SER A 41 -15.23 2.11 22.88
CA SER A 41 -14.09 2.99 22.63
C SER A 41 -12.77 2.24 22.49
N GLY A 42 -12.64 1.08 23.16
CA GLY A 42 -11.46 0.22 23.05
C GLY A 42 -11.31 -0.38 21.65
N LEU A 43 -12.37 -1.02 21.14
CA LEU A 43 -12.34 -1.64 19.82
C LEU A 43 -12.17 -0.60 18.70
N GLY A 44 -12.84 0.54 18.79
CA GLY A 44 -12.62 1.63 17.83
C GLY A 44 -11.16 2.12 17.82
N CYS A 45 -10.53 2.22 18.99
CA CYS A 45 -9.12 2.57 19.09
C CYS A 45 -8.21 1.50 18.45
N ASP A 46 -8.48 0.22 18.70
CA ASP A 46 -7.73 -0.90 18.11
C ASP A 46 -7.79 -0.90 16.57
N PHE A 47 -8.97 -0.68 15.99
CA PHE A 47 -9.13 -0.61 14.53
C PHE A 47 -8.41 0.60 13.92
N ASN A 48 -8.42 1.75 14.59
CA ASN A 48 -7.64 2.91 14.18
C ASN A 48 -6.14 2.65 14.23
N MET A 49 -5.62 2.05 15.30
CA MET A 49 -4.20 1.70 15.38
C MET A 49 -3.79 0.73 14.27
N LEU A 50 -4.66 -0.23 13.95
CA LEU A 50 -4.41 -1.15 12.83
C LEU A 50 -4.42 -0.42 11.48
N ALA A 51 -5.31 0.56 11.28
CA ALA A 51 -5.34 1.37 10.07
C ALA A 51 -4.05 2.19 9.91
N GLU A 52 -3.59 2.84 10.97
CA GLU A 52 -2.34 3.59 11.00
C GLU A 52 -1.13 2.71 10.70
N GLU A 53 -1.09 1.48 11.23
CA GLU A 53 0.01 0.55 10.97
C GLU A 53 0.02 0.04 9.52
N VAL A 54 -1.14 -0.18 8.92
CA VAL A 54 -1.23 -0.53 7.49
C VAL A 54 -0.86 0.67 6.61
N GLU A 55 -1.18 1.90 7.03
CA GLU A 55 -0.80 3.12 6.31
C GLU A 55 0.72 3.27 6.22
N LYS A 56 1.46 3.05 7.30
CA LYS A 56 2.94 3.06 7.29
C LYS A 56 3.52 2.05 6.30
N GLN A 57 2.85 0.93 6.05
CA GLN A 57 3.30 -0.07 5.09
C GLN A 57 3.12 0.35 3.63
N LEU A 58 2.46 1.48 3.34
CA LEU A 58 2.35 2.04 1.99
C LEU A 58 3.68 2.62 1.49
N ASP A 59 4.60 2.98 2.38
CA ASP A 59 5.92 3.51 2.02
C ASP A 59 6.68 2.53 1.10
N VAL A 60 6.54 1.23 1.34
CA VAL A 60 7.22 0.18 0.57
C VAL A 60 6.74 0.14 -0.90
N PRO A 61 5.44 -0.06 -1.20
CA PRO A 61 4.97 -0.03 -2.58
C PRO A 61 5.09 1.34 -3.23
N ASP A 62 4.99 2.45 -2.49
CA ASP A 62 5.19 3.79 -3.04
C ASP A 62 6.63 4.00 -3.52
N GLN A 63 7.61 3.55 -2.73
CA GLN A 63 9.01 3.54 -3.13
C GLN A 63 9.24 2.64 -4.36
N GLN A 64 8.67 1.43 -4.35
CA GLN A 64 8.77 0.52 -5.50
C GLN A 64 8.16 1.09 -6.78
N ILE A 65 7.02 1.80 -6.69
CA ILE A 65 6.40 2.48 -7.82
C ILE A 65 7.34 3.56 -8.34
N ALA A 66 7.83 4.44 -7.45
CA ALA A 66 8.70 5.54 -7.83
C ALA A 66 9.99 5.08 -8.52
N ASP A 67 10.61 4.00 -8.03
CA ASP A 67 11.84 3.45 -8.60
C ASP A 67 11.58 2.83 -9.98
N ARG A 68 10.52 2.01 -10.09
CA ARG A 68 10.18 1.29 -11.33
C ARG A 68 9.66 2.22 -12.43
N GLU A 69 8.98 3.31 -12.09
CA GLU A 69 8.56 4.34 -13.05
C GLU A 69 9.77 5.07 -13.67
N LYS A 70 10.83 5.29 -12.89
CA LYS A 70 12.10 5.87 -13.36
C LYS A 70 12.97 4.87 -14.13
N GLY A 71 12.57 3.60 -14.19
CA GLY A 71 13.34 2.54 -14.84
C GLY A 71 14.49 2.00 -13.99
N TYR A 72 14.43 2.20 -12.67
CA TYR A 72 15.31 1.53 -11.72
C TYR A 72 14.58 0.30 -11.16
N GLY A 73 15.24 -0.86 -11.19
CA GLY A 73 14.79 -2.05 -10.49
C GLY A 73 15.76 -2.39 -9.39
N ASP A 74 15.26 -2.74 -8.21
CA ASP A 74 16.11 -3.27 -7.17
C ASP A 74 16.61 -4.66 -7.60
N SER A 75 17.90 -4.77 -7.92
CA SER A 75 18.56 -6.05 -8.23
C SER A 75 18.79 -6.91 -6.99
N ARG A 76 18.29 -6.52 -5.81
CA ARG A 76 18.60 -7.17 -4.52
C ARG A 76 17.83 -8.45 -4.21
N GLU A 77 17.03 -8.98 -5.12
CA GLU A 77 16.44 -10.32 -4.98
C GLU A 77 16.93 -11.29 -6.07
N VAL A 78 18.24 -11.31 -6.34
CA VAL A 78 18.89 -12.48 -6.96
C VAL A 78 20.29 -12.65 -6.38
N ALA A 79 20.37 -13.24 -5.18
CA ALA A 79 21.59 -13.83 -4.62
C ALA A 79 21.22 -15.12 -3.90
#